data_AF-A0A317F978-F1
#
_entry.id   AF-A0A317F978-F1
#
_cell.length_a   1.000
_cell.length_b   1.000
_cell.length_c   1.000
_cell.angle_alpha   90.00
_cell.angle_beta   90.00
_cell.angle_gamma   90.00
#
_symmetry.space_group_name_H-M   'P 1'
#
loop_
_entity.id
_entity.type
_entity.pdbx_description
1 polymer ?
#
loop_
_entity_poly.entity_id
_entity_poly.type
_entity_poly.pdbx_seq_one_letter_code
_entity_poly.pdbx_strand_id
1 'polypeptide(L)'
;MSWLPAMTLAFGLSASAAMAQGTATQTTRAEPLSMSALASMCAASPSGESPLAAFCQGVIVGAGQYHSAVSAANGRPIFCLPEPSPTMQDVQTAFVRWAAANTQYSSELAVSALMRFAASTYPCPPQPAPAQPARRR
;
A
#
# COMPACT_ATOMS: atom_id res chain seq x y z
N MET A 1 72.83 33.42 40.33
CA MET A 1 71.40 33.81 40.26
C MET A 1 71.02 33.67 38.79
N SER A 2 70.23 32.70 38.35
CA SER A 2 68.86 32.38 38.81
C SER A 2 68.51 30.91 38.50
N TRP A 3 67.58 30.36 39.28
CA TRP A 3 67.02 29.00 39.16
C TRP A 3 66.19 28.79 37.88
N LEU A 4 66.20 27.57 37.34
CA LEU A 4 65.22 27.08 36.36
C LEU A 4 64.26 26.10 37.04
N PRO A 5 62.95 26.38 37.12
CA PRO A 5 61.97 25.41 37.56
C PRO A 5 61.59 24.46 36.42
N ALA A 6 61.43 23.19 36.80
CA ALA A 6 60.87 22.14 35.99
C ALA A 6 59.50 22.54 35.42
N MET A 7 59.35 22.42 34.11
CA MET A 7 58.05 22.53 33.45
C MET A 7 57.74 21.19 32.79
N THR A 8 57.09 20.31 33.56
CA THR A 8 56.49 19.07 33.08
C THR A 8 55.33 19.40 32.15
N LEU A 9 55.55 19.27 30.84
CA LEU A 9 54.52 19.32 29.81
C LEU A 9 53.79 17.97 29.77
N ALA A 10 52.68 17.87 30.48
CA ALA A 10 51.70 16.79 30.29
C ALA A 10 50.92 17.07 29.00
N PHE A 11 51.30 16.41 27.91
CA PHE A 11 50.50 16.38 26.68
C PHE A 11 49.23 15.56 26.93
N GLY A 12 48.11 16.26 27.12
CA GLY A 12 46.78 15.64 27.20
C GLY A 12 46.38 15.06 25.85
N LEU A 13 46.14 13.75 25.79
CA LEU A 13 45.49 13.09 24.66
C LEU A 13 43.98 13.42 24.69
N SER A 14 43.56 14.41 23.92
CA SER A 14 42.13 14.59 23.61
C SER A 14 41.72 13.60 22.52
N ALA A 15 41.05 12.52 22.94
CA ALA A 15 40.39 11.58 22.04
C ALA A 15 39.18 12.26 21.38
N SER A 16 39.29 12.56 20.09
CA SER A 16 38.16 13.01 19.28
C SER A 16 37.22 11.82 19.04
N ALA A 17 36.15 11.72 19.82
CA ALA A 17 35.00 10.90 19.46
C ALA A 17 34.35 11.52 18.22
N ALA A 18 34.75 11.07 17.03
CA ALA A 18 34.03 11.36 15.80
C ALA A 18 32.63 10.76 15.94
N MET A 19 31.63 11.60 16.16
CA MET A 19 30.24 11.18 16.18
C MET A 19 29.90 10.61 14.80
N ALA A 20 29.57 9.33 14.76
CA ALA A 20 28.91 8.72 13.62
C ALA A 20 27.53 9.38 13.48
N GLN A 21 27.45 10.42 12.67
CA GLN A 21 26.17 10.92 12.18
C GLN A 21 25.65 9.87 11.21
N GLY A 22 24.90 8.90 11.73
CA GLY A 22 24.08 8.04 10.90
C GLY A 22 23.17 8.96 10.10
N THR A 23 23.36 9.01 8.79
CA THR A 23 22.37 9.57 7.87
C THR A 23 21.15 8.67 8.01
N ALA A 24 20.26 9.01 8.94
CA ALA A 24 18.91 8.50 8.91
C ALA A 24 18.38 8.96 7.55
N THR A 25 18.39 8.06 6.56
CA THR A 25 17.60 8.24 5.35
C THR A 25 16.24 8.64 5.86
N GLN A 26 15.84 9.88 5.57
CA GLN A 26 14.49 10.33 5.90
C GLN A 26 13.59 9.24 5.36
N THR A 27 12.91 8.52 6.25
CA THR A 27 11.74 7.75 5.88
C THR A 27 10.81 8.79 5.29
N THR A 28 10.90 9.02 3.99
CA THR A 28 9.91 9.73 3.22
C THR A 28 8.64 9.00 3.59
N ARG A 29 7.76 9.65 4.35
CA ARG A 29 6.40 9.16 4.56
C ARG A 29 5.93 8.84 3.15
N ALA A 30 5.78 7.55 2.84
CA ALA A 30 5.49 7.11 1.48
C ALA A 30 4.29 7.95 1.04
N GLU A 31 4.47 8.71 -0.05
CA GLU A 31 3.39 9.55 -0.53
C GLU A 31 2.17 8.65 -0.74
N PRO A 32 0.95 9.11 -0.39
CA PRO A 32 -0.23 8.28 -0.53
C PRO A 32 -0.37 7.86 -2.00
N LEU A 33 -0.29 6.56 -2.25
CA LEU A 33 -0.40 6.01 -3.61
C LEU A 33 -1.80 6.32 -4.15
N SER A 34 -1.88 7.10 -5.23
CA SER A 34 -3.15 7.47 -5.85
C SER A 34 -3.66 6.39 -6.83
N MET A 35 -4.95 6.44 -7.16
CA MET A 35 -5.56 5.61 -8.21
C MET A 35 -4.82 5.77 -9.54
N SER A 36 -4.59 7.01 -9.98
CA SER A 36 -3.95 7.28 -11.28
C SER A 36 -2.52 6.76 -11.33
N ALA A 37 -1.77 6.89 -10.23
CA ALA A 37 -0.42 6.35 -10.11
C ALA A 37 -0.46 4.82 -10.23
N LEU A 38 -1.30 4.15 -9.43
CA LEU A 38 -1.43 2.69 -9.51
C LEU A 38 -1.85 2.23 -10.92
N ALA A 39 -2.83 2.88 -11.54
CA ALA A 39 -3.29 2.52 -12.88
C ALA A 39 -2.16 2.64 -13.93
N SER A 40 -1.30 3.66 -13.83
CA SER A 40 -0.14 3.79 -14.72
C SER A 40 0.87 2.65 -14.54
N MET A 41 1.06 2.18 -13.30
CA MET A 41 1.96 1.06 -12.98
C MET A 41 1.39 -0.26 -13.52
N CYS A 42 0.07 -0.45 -13.40
CA CYS A 42 -0.63 -1.62 -13.94
C CYS A 42 -0.68 -1.66 -15.48
N ALA A 43 -0.53 -0.50 -16.14
CA ALA A 43 -0.47 -0.41 -17.59
C ALA A 43 0.93 -0.71 -18.17
N ALA A 44 1.95 -0.87 -17.33
CA ALA A 44 3.30 -1.19 -17.77
C ALA A 44 3.36 -2.58 -18.44
N SER A 45 4.09 -2.68 -19.56
CA SER A 45 4.16 -3.91 -20.36
C SER A 45 4.62 -5.13 -19.55
N PRO A 46 4.03 -6.32 -19.79
CA PRO A 46 4.42 -7.58 -19.13
C PRO A 46 5.71 -8.21 -19.69
N SER A 47 6.34 -7.60 -20.69
CA SER A 47 7.57 -8.10 -21.31
C SER A 47 8.78 -7.82 -20.41
N GLY A 48 9.26 -8.86 -19.71
CA GLY A 48 10.30 -8.79 -18.68
C GLY A 48 9.74 -8.58 -17.27
N GLU A 49 10.52 -8.88 -16.23
CA GLU A 49 10.19 -8.56 -14.83
C GLU A 49 10.11 -7.03 -14.66
N SER A 50 8.95 -6.43 -14.97
CA SER A 50 8.69 -5.02 -14.72
C SER A 50 8.44 -4.82 -13.23
N PRO A 51 9.30 -4.07 -12.50
CA PRO A 51 9.07 -3.80 -11.08
C PRO A 51 7.76 -3.04 -10.83
N LEU A 52 7.30 -2.25 -11.80
CA LEU A 52 6.02 -1.54 -11.73
C LEU A 52 4.83 -2.49 -11.82
N ALA A 53 4.90 -3.50 -12.70
CA ALA A 53 3.87 -4.53 -12.80
C ALA A 53 3.82 -5.38 -11.51
N ALA A 54 4.99 -5.80 -11.01
CA ALA A 54 5.08 -6.55 -9.74
C ALA A 54 4.53 -5.72 -8.56
N PHE A 55 4.83 -4.42 -8.51
CA PHE A 55 4.27 -3.53 -7.49
C PHE A 55 2.74 -3.40 -7.62
N CYS A 56 2.21 -3.18 -8.82
CA CYS A 56 0.77 -3.15 -9.05
C CYS A 56 0.09 -4.43 -8.57
N GLN A 57 0.62 -5.60 -8.93
CA GLN A 57 0.11 -6.89 -8.49
C GLN A 57 0.13 -7.02 -6.96
N GLY A 58 1.23 -6.62 -6.32
CA GLY A 58 1.34 -6.60 -4.86
C GLY A 58 0.27 -5.74 -4.19
N VAL A 59 -0.02 -4.55 -4.75
CA VAL A 59 -1.08 -3.66 -4.24
C VAL A 59 -2.47 -4.26 -4.45
N ILE A 60 -2.74 -4.90 -5.59
CA ILE A 60 -4.01 -5.60 -5.85
C ILE A 60 -4.20 -6.76 -4.86
N VAL A 61 -3.16 -7.58 -4.64
CA VAL A 61 -3.20 -8.66 -3.65
C VAL A 61 -3.45 -8.10 -2.25
N GLY A 62 -2.73 -7.04 -1.84
CA GLY A 62 -2.93 -6.39 -0.56
C GLY A 62 -4.35 -5.86 -0.37
N ALA A 63 -4.94 -5.26 -1.41
CA ALA A 63 -6.33 -4.80 -1.40
C ALA A 63 -7.32 -5.96 -1.26
N GLY A 64 -7.06 -7.10 -1.92
CA GLY A 64 -7.85 -8.33 -1.74
C GLY A 64 -7.77 -8.87 -0.32
N GLN A 65 -6.59 -8.86 0.30
CA GLN A 65 -6.43 -9.27 1.70
C GLN A 65 -7.13 -8.31 2.67
N TYR A 66 -7.04 -7.00 2.41
CA TYR A 66 -7.79 -6.00 3.16
C TYR A 66 -9.30 -6.28 3.08
N HIS A 67 -9.83 -6.53 1.88
CA HIS A 67 -11.22 -6.92 1.68
C HIS A 67 -11.60 -8.15 2.52
N SER A 68 -10.80 -9.22 2.46
CA SER A 68 -11.07 -10.43 3.24
C SER A 68 -11.13 -10.16 4.74
N ALA A 69 -10.18 -9.37 5.27
CA ALA A 69 -10.13 -9.03 6.68
C ALA A 69 -11.34 -8.19 7.13
N VAL A 70 -11.70 -7.15 6.39
CA VAL A 70 -12.84 -6.29 6.76
C VAL A 70 -14.19 -6.97 6.55
N SER A 71 -14.29 -7.85 5.55
CA SER A 71 -15.52 -8.61 5.29
C SER A 71 -15.78 -9.63 6.39
N ALA A 72 -14.73 -10.30 6.87
CA ALA A 72 -14.81 -11.20 8.02
C ALA A 72 -15.23 -10.45 9.30
N ALA A 73 -14.68 -9.26 9.53
CA ALA A 73 -15.02 -8.45 10.69
C ALA A 73 -16.45 -7.89 10.66
N ASN A 74 -16.94 -7.51 9.46
CA ASN A 74 -18.23 -6.84 9.30
C ASN A 74 -19.39 -7.78 8.87
N GLY A 75 -19.09 -9.05 8.55
CA GLY A 75 -20.07 -10.02 8.05
C GLY A 75 -20.64 -9.70 6.66
N ARG A 76 -20.06 -8.73 5.94
CA ARG A 76 -20.56 -8.24 4.65
C ARG A 76 -19.40 -8.00 3.68
N PRO A 77 -19.32 -8.74 2.56
CA PRO A 77 -18.31 -8.51 1.53
C PRO A 77 -18.49 -7.16 0.83
N ILE A 78 -17.37 -6.55 0.43
CA ILE A 78 -17.39 -5.34 -0.42
C ILE A 78 -17.66 -5.72 -1.88
N PHE A 79 -17.10 -6.84 -2.33
CA PHE A 79 -17.29 -7.40 -3.67
C PHE A 79 -17.25 -8.94 -3.64
N CYS A 80 -17.75 -9.58 -4.69
CA CYS A 80 -17.82 -11.04 -4.79
C CYS A 80 -17.25 -11.48 -6.12
N LEU A 81 -16.11 -12.17 -6.11
CA LEU A 81 -15.50 -12.68 -7.33
C LEU A 81 -16.39 -13.74 -7.99
N PRO A 82 -16.45 -13.77 -9.34
CA PRO A 82 -17.14 -14.83 -10.06
C PRO A 82 -16.37 -16.16 -9.97
N GLU A 83 -17.05 -17.24 -10.34
CA GLU A 83 -16.45 -18.57 -10.52
C GLU A 83 -16.49 -18.95 -12.02
N PRO A 84 -15.35 -19.24 -12.67
CA PRO A 84 -13.99 -19.15 -12.14
C PRO A 84 -13.54 -17.71 -11.88
N SER A 85 -12.64 -17.55 -10.90
CA SER A 85 -12.05 -16.24 -10.59
C SER A 85 -11.22 -15.69 -11.76
N PRO A 86 -11.21 -14.36 -11.99
CA PRO A 86 -10.43 -13.74 -13.05
C PRO A 86 -8.93 -13.91 -12.79
N THR A 87 -8.14 -13.97 -13.86
CA THR A 87 -6.67 -14.00 -13.71
C THR A 87 -6.15 -12.65 -13.22
N MET A 88 -4.95 -12.63 -12.64
CA MET A 88 -4.32 -11.37 -12.21
C MET A 88 -4.13 -10.39 -13.38
N GLN A 89 -3.91 -10.90 -14.60
CA GLN A 89 -3.81 -10.07 -15.79
C GLN A 89 -5.16 -9.46 -16.20
N ASP A 90 -6.25 -10.24 -16.09
CA ASP A 90 -7.61 -9.74 -16.36
C ASP A 90 -7.99 -8.63 -15.38
N VAL A 91 -7.68 -8.81 -14.10
CA VAL A 91 -7.95 -7.80 -13.05
C VAL A 91 -7.17 -6.52 -13.30
N GLN A 92 -5.88 -6.60 -13.62
CA GLN A 92 -5.07 -5.42 -13.94
C GLN A 92 -5.62 -4.66 -15.16
N THR A 93 -5.93 -5.38 -16.24
CA THR A 93 -6.47 -4.80 -17.47
C THR A 93 -7.82 -4.13 -17.21
N ALA A 94 -8.69 -4.80 -16.44
CA ALA A 94 -9.99 -4.26 -16.06
C ALA A 94 -9.86 -3.01 -15.18
N PHE A 95 -8.91 -3.00 -14.23
CA PHE A 95 -8.65 -1.85 -13.37
C PHE A 95 -8.15 -0.64 -14.16
N VAL A 96 -7.19 -0.82 -15.09
CA VAL A 96 -6.70 0.26 -15.96
C VAL A 96 -7.84 0.88 -16.77
N ARG A 97 -8.69 0.03 -17.37
CA ARG A 97 -9.88 0.49 -18.13
C ARG A 97 -10.87 1.22 -17.24
N TRP A 98 -11.14 0.69 -16.04
CA TRP A 98 -12.04 1.32 -15.09
C TRP A 98 -11.51 2.67 -14.63
N ALA A 99 -10.22 2.78 -14.32
CA ALA A 99 -9.57 4.03 -13.90
C ALA A 99 -9.65 5.11 -14.99
N ALA A 100 -9.48 4.73 -16.26
CA ALA A 100 -9.65 5.64 -17.40
C ALA A 100 -11.09 6.16 -17.55
N ALA A 101 -12.08 5.33 -17.19
CA ALA A 101 -13.50 5.72 -17.22
C ALA A 101 -13.98 6.47 -15.96
N ASN A 102 -13.18 6.50 -14.88
CA ASN A 102 -13.56 7.05 -13.58
C ASN A 102 -12.54 8.07 -13.06
N THR A 103 -12.19 9.05 -13.89
CA THR A 103 -11.15 10.05 -13.62
C THR A 103 -11.44 10.94 -12.41
N GLN A 104 -12.71 11.04 -11.99
CA GLN A 104 -13.10 11.73 -10.76
C GLN A 104 -12.44 11.15 -9.49
N TYR A 105 -11.95 9.91 -9.53
CA TYR A 105 -11.24 9.26 -8.41
C TYR A 105 -9.70 9.26 -8.57
N SER A 106 -9.16 10.00 -9.54
CA SER A 106 -7.72 10.00 -9.87
C SER A 106 -6.79 10.23 -8.68
N SER A 107 -7.13 11.16 -7.79
CA SER A 107 -6.38 11.48 -6.58
C SER A 107 -6.79 10.66 -5.35
N GLU A 108 -7.77 9.76 -5.46
CA GLU A 108 -8.18 8.90 -4.36
C GLU A 108 -7.07 7.88 -4.04
N LEU A 109 -6.98 7.46 -2.77
CA LEU A 109 -6.09 6.38 -2.36
C LEU A 109 -6.33 5.13 -3.20
N ALA A 110 -5.26 4.50 -3.67
CA ALA A 110 -5.31 3.34 -4.54
C ALA A 110 -6.15 2.20 -3.97
N VAL A 111 -6.03 1.91 -2.67
CA VAL A 111 -6.83 0.85 -2.02
C VAL A 111 -8.33 1.19 -2.03
N SER A 112 -8.70 2.45 -1.75
CA SER A 112 -10.09 2.89 -1.79
C SER A 112 -10.66 2.81 -3.20
N ALA A 113 -9.89 3.24 -4.21
CA ALA A 113 -10.27 3.12 -5.61
C ALA A 113 -10.37 1.65 -6.06
N LEU A 114 -9.48 0.76 -5.62
CA LEU A 114 -9.57 -0.69 -5.88
C LEU A 114 -10.84 -1.30 -5.29
N MET A 115 -11.26 -0.88 -4.09
CA MET A 115 -12.54 -1.33 -3.51
C MET A 115 -13.73 -0.86 -4.35
N ARG A 116 -13.72 0.39 -4.85
CA ARG A 116 -14.78 0.89 -5.76
C ARG A 116 -14.80 0.15 -7.08
N PHE A 117 -13.63 -0.05 -7.69
CA PHE A 117 -13.45 -0.83 -8.90
C PHE A 117 -14.03 -2.23 -8.71
N ALA A 118 -13.61 -2.94 -7.66
CA ALA A 118 -14.05 -4.30 -7.43
C ALA A 118 -15.55 -4.38 -7.13
N ALA A 119 -16.11 -3.46 -6.35
CA ALA A 119 -17.55 -3.43 -6.04
C ALA A 119 -18.41 -3.14 -7.28
N SER A 120 -17.94 -2.29 -8.20
CA SER A 120 -18.67 -1.98 -9.44
C SER A 120 -18.49 -3.06 -10.52
N THR A 121 -17.35 -3.76 -10.52
CA THR A 121 -17.04 -4.80 -11.52
C THR A 121 -17.59 -6.16 -11.10
N TYR A 122 -17.59 -6.46 -9.80
CA TYR A 122 -17.96 -7.75 -9.21
C TYR A 122 -18.98 -7.56 -8.08
N PRO A 123 -20.19 -7.05 -8.39
CA PRO A 123 -21.20 -6.81 -7.38
C PRO A 123 -21.62 -8.12 -6.72
N CYS A 124 -21.73 -8.12 -5.40
CA CYS A 124 -22.27 -9.26 -4.67
C CYS A 124 -23.76 -9.47 -4.99
N PRO A 125 -24.23 -10.73 -5.08
CA PRO A 125 -25.64 -11.01 -5.27
C PRO A 125 -26.47 -10.45 -4.09
N PRO A 126 -27.72 -10.04 -4.32
CA PRO A 126 -28.62 -9.62 -3.26
C PRO A 126 -28.74 -10.73 -2.21
N GLN A 127 -28.43 -10.42 -0.95
CA GLN A 127 -28.65 -11.37 0.13
C GLN A 127 -30.17 -11.52 0.35
N PRO A 128 -30.70 -12.76 0.46
CA PRO A 128 -32.08 -12.97 0.88
C PRO A 128 -32.32 -12.31 2.24
N ALA A 129 -33.46 -11.63 2.41
CA ALA A 129 -33.80 -11.01 3.68
C ALA A 129 -33.78 -12.05 4.81
N PRO A 130 -33.26 -11.73 6.00
CA PRO A 130 -33.32 -12.64 7.14
C PRO A 130 -34.78 -13.03 7.41
N ALA A 131 -35.05 -14.34 7.53
CA ALA A 131 -36.37 -14.81 7.94
C ALA A 131 -36.71 -14.16 9.29
N GLN A 132 -37.76 -13.32 9.32
CA GLN A 132 -38.22 -12.73 10.57
C GLN A 132 -38.64 -13.87 11.51
N PRO A 133 -38.06 -13.97 12.71
CA PRO A 133 -38.54 -14.95 13.67
C PRO A 133 -40.01 -14.65 13.94
N ALA A 134 -40.87 -15.67 13.79
CA ALA A 134 -42.28 -15.55 14.06
C ALA A 134 -42.46 -14.96 15.47
N ARG A 135 -42.98 -13.73 15.56
CA ARG A 135 -43.35 -13.10 16.83
C ARG A 135 -44.31 -14.06 17.54
N ARG A 136 -43.82 -14.76 18.57
CA ARG A 136 -44.68 -15.47 19.51
C ARG A 136 -45.54 -14.41 20.18
N ARG A 137 -46.82 -14.37 19.80
CA ARG A 137 -47.87 -13.62 20.50
C ARG A 137 -48.29 -14.40 21.73
#